data_AF-A0A821WGA8-F1
#
_entry.id   AF-A0A821WGA8-F1
#
_cell.length_a   1.000
_cell.length_b   1.000
_cell.length_c   1.000
_cell.angle_alpha   90.00
_cell.angle_beta   90.00
_cell.angle_gamma   90.00
#
_symmetry.space_group_name_H-M   'P 1'
#
loop_
_entity.id
_entity.type
_entity.pdbx_description
1 polymer ?
#
loop_
_entity_poly.entity_id
_entity_poly.type
_entity_poly.pdbx_seq_one_letter_code
_entity_poly.pdbx_strand_id
1 'polypeptide(L)'
;MRREQGEEEEEEEEEEEFAMATKRVKSNKSATALRAVSRLKEEEEEEEEFAMATKRVKSNKCNKKQKEQEFDNIIVLTQADFQLFPVFESSTNLQRESRSSTSVTASPSLTMSSYSPPPPTSTAPLSTRTKWQRDFSEVSSRQKRGRLCDLNSYLNEFALANDLTINQVIGYLLYQRNYNSDKFLANLRHQLYKDKYTQNPSLKNLDLYEALALKCHLNLSRADMDFVKWFSNDCINVPNRQYIKNHTDGLIPTLTSCRNGKGIYVQDRRQPIQLTIQRLIDVLHSKNINVPKHLSYCEKTGHDGAGSMSIYRTTENSMCDPNIFCKMFVPLALKNEKSNEILWGNESPNSAFYSRPLLLIAEKEKHDLLRFVNETYEHQEKSLEQNGLTFQYKNETYNVKINIEASMKDMKVRMAETGLEGAQWLMCSTKQEDWKDLKKISDSNFFHINRTAEKIFALYNQLVDNDGNILKRRNDYDTSTGLTSKPVSINNQHFITITHQYINGTS
;
A
#
# COMPACT_ATOMS: atom_id res chain seq x y z
N MET A 1 -44.59 -29.58 103.30
CA MET A 1 -43.12 -29.40 103.36
C MET A 1 -42.28 -30.08 102.27
N ARG A 2 -42.77 -31.03 101.46
CA ARG A 2 -42.06 -31.50 100.23
C ARG A 2 -42.86 -31.32 98.92
N ARG A 3 -44.00 -30.63 99.00
CA ARG A 3 -44.88 -30.34 97.85
C ARG A 3 -44.98 -28.85 97.53
N GLU A 4 -44.45 -27.97 98.38
CA GLU A 4 -44.50 -26.51 98.17
C GLU A 4 -43.20 -25.96 97.58
N GLN A 5 -42.15 -26.78 97.42
CA GLN A 5 -40.88 -26.38 96.79
C GLN A 5 -40.80 -26.74 95.31
N GLY A 6 -41.78 -27.47 94.77
CA GLY A 6 -41.81 -27.84 93.35
C GLY A 6 -42.61 -26.88 92.48
N GLU A 7 -43.49 -26.05 93.08
CA GLU A 7 -44.31 -25.08 92.33
C GLU A 7 -43.59 -23.72 92.18
N GLU A 8 -42.64 -23.37 93.07
CA GLU A 8 -41.84 -22.13 92.92
C GLU A 8 -40.75 -22.22 91.83
N GLU A 9 -40.19 -23.41 91.57
CA GLU A 9 -39.17 -23.57 90.51
C GLU A 9 -39.79 -23.62 89.09
N GLU A 10 -41.06 -24.04 88.95
CA GLU A 10 -41.75 -24.06 87.65
C GLU A 10 -42.24 -22.65 87.23
N GLU A 11 -42.62 -21.78 88.18
CA GLU A 11 -42.98 -20.39 87.87
C GLU A 11 -41.77 -19.52 87.49
N GLU A 12 -40.58 -19.77 88.06
CA GLU A 12 -39.36 -19.03 87.68
C GLU A 12 -38.87 -19.38 86.26
N GLU A 13 -38.99 -20.63 85.80
CA GLU A 13 -38.61 -21.02 84.44
C GLU A 13 -39.57 -20.43 83.38
N GLU A 14 -40.88 -20.37 83.65
CA GLU A 14 -41.85 -19.75 82.74
C GLU A 14 -41.68 -18.22 82.62
N GLU A 15 -41.34 -17.52 83.71
CA GLU A 15 -41.03 -16.09 83.65
C GLU A 15 -39.75 -15.78 82.87
N GLU A 16 -38.70 -16.61 82.99
CA GLU A 16 -37.48 -16.44 82.21
C GLU A 16 -37.70 -16.69 80.71
N GLU A 17 -38.50 -17.70 80.36
CA GLU A 17 -38.83 -17.99 78.96
C GLU A 17 -39.67 -16.85 78.33
N PHE A 18 -40.64 -16.30 79.08
CA PHE A 18 -41.45 -15.17 78.64
C PHE A 18 -40.62 -13.87 78.49
N ALA A 19 -39.68 -13.64 79.40
CA ALA A 19 -38.74 -12.51 79.32
C ALA A 19 -37.81 -12.61 78.10
N MET A 20 -37.36 -13.82 77.75
CA MET A 20 -36.55 -14.06 76.55
C MET A 20 -37.36 -13.91 75.25
N ALA A 21 -38.61 -14.38 75.22
CA ALA A 21 -39.49 -14.23 74.07
C ALA A 21 -39.82 -12.75 73.79
N THR A 22 -40.09 -11.95 74.82
CA THR A 22 -40.37 -10.51 74.67
C THR A 22 -39.13 -9.71 74.25
N LYS A 23 -37.92 -10.12 74.66
CA LYS A 23 -36.65 -9.53 74.17
C LYS A 23 -36.44 -9.79 72.67
N ARG A 24 -36.76 -11.00 72.18
CA ARG A 24 -36.68 -11.35 70.74
C ARG A 24 -37.67 -10.55 69.89
N VAL A 25 -38.88 -10.32 70.37
CA VAL A 25 -39.88 -9.53 69.62
C VAL A 25 -39.50 -8.05 69.53
N LYS A 26 -38.92 -7.47 70.58
CA LYS A 26 -38.43 -6.06 70.56
C LYS A 26 -37.21 -5.89 69.65
N SER A 27 -36.31 -6.86 69.61
CA SER A 27 -35.15 -6.90 68.70
C SER A 27 -35.57 -6.93 67.21
N ASN A 28 -36.54 -7.78 66.86
CA ASN A 28 -37.00 -7.91 65.48
C ASN A 28 -37.80 -6.69 64.98
N LYS A 29 -38.57 -6.02 65.85
CA LYS A 29 -39.26 -4.77 65.48
C LYS A 29 -38.28 -3.63 65.21
N SER A 30 -37.19 -3.54 65.96
CA SER A 30 -36.12 -2.55 65.73
C SER A 30 -35.37 -2.79 64.42
N ALA A 31 -35.04 -4.05 64.10
CA ALA A 31 -34.37 -4.41 62.85
C ALA A 31 -35.25 -4.14 61.61
N THR A 32 -36.56 -4.32 61.72
CA THR A 32 -37.50 -4.08 60.62
C THR A 32 -37.68 -2.57 60.36
N ALA A 33 -37.71 -1.75 61.41
CA ALA A 33 -37.75 -0.28 61.29
C ALA A 33 -36.46 0.28 60.67
N LEU A 34 -35.28 -0.25 61.05
CA LEU A 34 -33.99 0.14 60.46
C LEU A 34 -33.89 -0.19 58.96
N ARG A 35 -34.45 -1.34 58.53
CA ARG A 35 -34.50 -1.69 57.10
C ARG A 35 -35.45 -0.81 56.29
N ALA A 36 -36.56 -0.38 56.89
CA ALA A 36 -37.49 0.55 56.23
C ALA A 36 -36.86 1.94 56.04
N VAL A 37 -36.12 2.45 57.03
CA VAL A 37 -35.41 3.73 56.92
C VAL A 37 -34.26 3.64 55.92
N SER A 38 -33.57 2.49 55.81
CA SER A 38 -32.53 2.30 54.80
C SER A 38 -33.08 2.32 53.38
N ARG A 39 -34.24 1.70 53.14
CA ARG A 39 -34.90 1.70 51.82
C ARG A 39 -35.39 3.08 51.39
N LEU A 40 -35.93 3.87 52.31
CA LEU A 40 -36.36 5.24 52.00
C LEU A 40 -35.19 6.15 51.62
N LYS A 41 -33.99 5.91 52.18
CA LYS A 41 -32.78 6.63 51.77
C LYS A 41 -32.25 6.22 50.40
N GLU A 42 -32.32 4.93 50.07
CA GLU A 42 -31.97 4.44 48.74
C GLU A 42 -32.93 4.99 47.66
N GLU A 43 -34.23 5.08 47.95
CA GLU A 43 -35.22 5.67 47.04
C GLU A 43 -35.03 7.19 46.84
N GLU A 44 -34.65 7.94 47.89
CA GLU A 44 -34.30 9.37 47.76
C GLU A 44 -33.02 9.59 46.94
N GLU A 45 -31.99 8.75 47.11
CA GLU A 45 -30.76 8.82 46.32
C GLU A 45 -31.00 8.48 44.84
N GLU A 46 -31.86 7.50 44.53
CA GLU A 46 -32.24 7.16 43.15
C GLU A 46 -33.06 8.28 42.47
N GLU A 47 -33.96 8.96 43.20
CA GLU A 47 -34.70 10.11 42.66
C GLU A 47 -33.78 11.32 42.41
N GLU A 48 -32.81 11.61 43.28
CA GLU A 48 -31.81 12.65 43.05
C GLU A 48 -30.91 12.34 41.86
N GLU A 49 -30.48 11.08 41.70
CA GLU A 49 -29.67 10.65 40.57
C GLU A 49 -30.46 10.77 39.24
N PHE A 50 -31.74 10.38 39.24
CA PHE A 50 -32.62 10.53 38.08
C PHE A 50 -32.89 12.00 37.73
N ALA A 51 -33.06 12.87 38.72
CA ALA A 51 -33.21 14.31 38.54
C ALA A 51 -31.94 14.98 38.00
N MET A 52 -30.75 14.53 38.43
CA MET A 52 -29.47 14.98 37.89
C MET A 52 -29.23 14.49 36.47
N ALA A 53 -29.60 13.25 36.15
CA ALA A 53 -29.50 12.69 34.81
C ALA A 53 -30.41 13.44 33.81
N THR A 54 -31.64 13.77 34.20
CA THR A 54 -32.56 14.54 33.35
C THR A 54 -32.14 16.00 33.16
N LYS A 55 -31.50 16.64 34.17
CA LYS A 55 -30.84 17.95 34.01
C LYS A 55 -29.66 17.90 33.02
N ARG A 56 -28.82 16.85 33.06
CA ARG A 56 -27.71 16.63 32.11
C ARG A 56 -28.20 16.43 30.67
N VAL A 57 -29.31 15.70 30.46
CA VAL A 57 -29.88 15.51 29.11
C VAL A 57 -30.43 16.81 28.53
N LYS A 58 -31.02 17.69 29.36
CA LYS A 58 -31.51 19.00 28.92
C LYS A 58 -30.38 20.00 28.62
N SER A 59 -29.26 19.99 29.37
CA SER A 59 -28.11 20.86 29.05
C SER A 59 -27.39 20.42 27.76
N ASN A 60 -27.33 19.11 27.48
CA ASN A 60 -26.71 18.57 26.27
C ASN A 60 -27.51 18.85 24.97
N LYS A 61 -28.84 19.03 25.06
CA LYS A 61 -29.65 19.45 23.90
C LYS A 61 -29.44 20.91 23.52
N CYS A 62 -29.05 21.77 24.46
CA CYS A 62 -28.76 23.18 24.20
C CYS A 62 -27.39 23.36 23.51
N ASN A 63 -26.38 22.57 23.90
CA ASN A 63 -25.03 22.61 23.32
C ASN A 63 -24.91 22.02 21.90
N LYS A 64 -25.87 21.18 21.47
CA LYS A 64 -25.79 20.53 20.14
C LYS A 64 -25.96 21.51 18.98
N LYS A 65 -26.71 22.61 19.17
CA LYS A 65 -26.86 23.67 18.15
C LYS A 65 -25.68 24.65 18.09
N GLN A 66 -24.90 24.78 19.16
CA GLN A 66 -23.67 25.58 19.17
C GLN A 66 -22.47 24.81 18.58
N LYS A 67 -22.39 23.48 18.79
CA LYS A 67 -21.30 22.67 18.23
C LYS A 67 -21.35 22.50 16.70
N GLU A 68 -22.50 22.65 16.04
CA GLU A 68 -22.58 22.58 14.57
C GLU A 68 -21.99 23.83 13.87
N GLN A 69 -21.77 24.95 14.58
CA GLN A 69 -21.13 26.16 14.04
C GLN A 69 -19.65 26.31 14.43
N GLU A 70 -19.09 25.39 15.22
CA GLU A 70 -17.68 25.45 15.68
C GLU A 70 -16.72 24.61 14.79
N PHE A 71 -17.25 23.96 13.75
CA PHE A 71 -16.48 23.07 12.86
C PHE A 71 -15.64 23.80 11.79
N ASP A 72 -15.78 25.12 11.66
CA ASP A 72 -14.90 25.94 10.80
C ASP A 72 -13.56 26.27 11.46
N ASN A 73 -13.36 25.90 12.73
CA ASN A 73 -12.12 26.10 13.48
C ASN A 73 -11.40 24.80 13.85
N ILE A 74 -11.50 23.74 13.03
CA ILE A 74 -10.60 22.59 13.18
C ILE A 74 -9.19 23.03 12.81
N ILE A 75 -8.29 23.04 13.79
CA ILE A 75 -6.85 23.16 13.56
C ILE A 75 -6.44 22.00 12.64
N VAL A 76 -6.11 22.34 11.39
CA VAL A 76 -5.49 21.42 10.45
C VAL A 76 -4.08 21.18 10.96
N LEU A 77 -3.87 20.05 11.66
CA LEU A 77 -2.52 19.61 11.99
C LEU A 77 -1.83 19.19 10.70
N THR A 78 -0.90 20.04 10.27
CA THR A 78 -0.04 19.85 9.11
C THR A 78 1.11 18.92 9.46
N GLN A 79 1.87 18.48 8.46
CA GLN A 79 3.11 17.72 8.66
C GLN A 79 4.12 18.45 9.58
N ALA A 80 3.99 19.76 9.77
CA ALA A 80 4.80 20.54 10.71
C ALA A 80 4.47 20.25 12.18
N ASP A 81 3.23 19.89 12.49
CA ASP A 81 2.76 19.68 13.86
C ASP A 81 3.18 18.31 14.43
N PHE A 82 3.68 17.42 13.56
CA PHE A 82 4.26 16.12 13.92
C PHE A 82 5.80 16.09 13.89
N GLN A 83 6.47 17.24 13.86
CA GLN A 83 7.92 17.28 14.01
C GLN A 83 8.32 16.95 15.47
N LEU A 84 8.44 15.67 15.77
CA LEU A 84 9.32 15.20 16.85
C LEU A 84 10.77 15.54 16.47
N PHE A 85 11.21 16.73 16.89
CA PHE A 85 12.54 17.33 16.79
C PHE A 85 13.04 17.73 15.37
N PRO A 86 13.67 18.92 15.23
CA PRO A 86 14.31 19.32 13.98
C PRO A 86 15.57 18.47 13.76
N VAL A 87 15.62 17.75 12.63
CA VAL A 87 16.89 17.33 12.06
C VAL A 87 17.55 18.59 11.53
N PHE A 88 18.56 19.09 12.26
CA PHE A 88 19.48 20.08 11.71
C PHE A 88 20.20 19.43 10.52
N GLU A 89 19.81 19.81 9.30
CA GLU A 89 20.69 19.67 8.16
C GLU A 89 21.89 20.58 8.39
N SER A 90 23.03 19.98 8.74
CA SER A 90 24.31 20.69 8.69
C SER A 90 24.66 20.91 7.23
N SER A 91 24.25 22.04 6.70
CA SER A 91 24.76 22.62 5.47
C SER A 91 26.20 23.08 5.72
N THR A 92 27.18 22.22 5.42
CA THR A 92 28.54 22.70 5.18
C THR A 92 28.57 23.33 3.79
N ASN A 93 28.37 24.65 3.78
CA ASN A 93 28.79 25.53 2.71
C ASN A 93 30.27 25.29 2.38
N LEU A 94 30.55 24.85 1.16
CA LEU A 94 31.85 25.07 0.52
C LEU A 94 31.59 25.99 -0.67
N GLN A 95 31.95 27.26 -0.46
CA GLN A 95 32.01 28.30 -1.48
C GLN A 95 32.78 27.78 -2.69
N ARG A 96 32.12 27.78 -3.86
CA ARG A 96 32.81 27.65 -5.15
C ARG A 96 32.95 29.05 -5.71
N GLU A 97 34.15 29.60 -5.57
CA GLU A 97 34.56 30.80 -6.27
C GLU A 97 34.55 30.56 -7.78
N SER A 98 33.94 31.51 -8.46
CA SER A 98 33.99 31.74 -9.89
C SER A 98 35.40 32.12 -10.33
N ARG A 99 35.98 31.40 -11.30
CA ARG A 99 36.93 31.98 -12.26
C ARG A 99 36.64 31.48 -13.67
N SER A 100 36.55 32.47 -14.54
CA SER A 100 36.39 32.37 -15.98
C SER A 100 37.74 32.11 -16.68
N SER A 101 37.61 31.77 -17.97
CA SER A 101 38.51 32.06 -19.10
C SER A 101 39.44 30.95 -19.64
N THR A 102 39.09 30.55 -20.87
CA THR A 102 39.92 30.41 -22.10
C THR A 102 41.02 29.34 -22.21
N SER A 103 40.69 28.30 -23.00
CA SER A 103 41.32 27.85 -24.26
C SER A 103 42.85 27.59 -24.41
N VAL A 104 43.13 26.46 -25.08
CA VAL A 104 44.18 26.18 -26.11
C VAL A 104 45.28 25.13 -25.76
N THR A 105 45.18 24.00 -26.49
CA THR A 105 46.15 22.98 -27.00
C THR A 105 47.22 22.26 -26.16
N ALA A 106 47.27 20.96 -26.52
CA ALA A 106 48.43 20.08 -26.78
C ALA A 106 49.19 19.40 -25.61
N SER A 107 49.13 18.07 -25.66
CA SER A 107 50.03 17.06 -25.06
C SER A 107 51.50 17.27 -25.53
N PRO A 108 52.54 16.74 -24.84
CA PRO A 108 52.71 15.29 -24.65
C PRO A 108 53.44 14.77 -23.38
N SER A 109 53.18 13.48 -23.10
CA SER A 109 54.06 12.39 -22.61
C SER A 109 54.94 12.48 -21.34
N LEU A 110 54.77 11.42 -20.52
CA LEU A 110 55.73 10.67 -19.69
C LEU A 110 56.22 11.26 -18.36
N THR A 111 55.85 10.64 -17.23
CA THR A 111 56.69 9.68 -16.47
C THR A 111 55.97 9.18 -15.22
N MET A 112 56.20 7.90 -14.89
CA MET A 112 55.73 7.26 -13.66
C MET A 112 56.44 7.83 -12.44
N SER A 113 55.68 8.22 -11.43
CA SER A 113 56.20 8.46 -10.07
C SER A 113 55.27 7.80 -9.05
N SER A 114 55.87 6.98 -8.21
CA SER A 114 55.27 6.20 -7.13
C SER A 114 54.66 7.12 -6.06
N TYR A 115 53.34 7.07 -5.90
CA TYR A 115 52.64 7.69 -4.78
C TYR A 115 52.46 6.69 -3.64
N SER A 116 53.13 6.94 -2.52
CA SER A 116 52.82 6.29 -1.24
C SER A 116 51.55 6.91 -0.65
N PRO A 117 50.63 6.11 -0.07
CA PRO A 117 49.44 6.65 0.57
C PRO A 117 49.80 7.35 1.88
N PRO A 118 49.11 8.45 2.24
CA PRO A 118 49.28 9.09 3.54
C PRO A 118 48.74 8.17 4.65
N PRO A 119 49.23 8.32 5.90
CA PRO A 119 48.74 7.53 7.02
C PRO A 119 47.25 7.84 7.30
N PRO A 120 46.48 6.87 7.79
CA PRO A 120 45.06 7.07 8.04
C PRO A 120 44.85 8.15 9.10
N THR A 121 44.13 9.19 8.72
CA THR A 121 43.63 10.22 9.62
C THR A 121 42.72 9.58 10.67
N SER A 122 43.09 9.74 11.93
CA SER A 122 42.31 9.36 13.11
C SER A 122 40.84 9.76 12.94
N THR A 123 39.95 8.77 12.90
CA THR A 123 38.50 8.99 12.92
C THR A 123 38.12 9.62 14.25
N ALA A 124 37.54 10.83 14.20
CA ALA A 124 36.89 11.41 15.36
C ALA A 124 35.78 10.46 15.85
N PRO A 125 35.58 10.31 17.17
CA PRO A 125 34.57 9.41 17.70
C PRO A 125 33.19 9.86 17.21
N LEU A 126 32.45 8.95 16.57
CA LEU A 126 31.05 9.14 16.24
C LEU A 126 30.31 9.57 17.52
N SER A 127 29.67 10.74 17.46
CA SER A 127 28.70 11.20 18.43
C SER A 127 27.76 10.04 18.80
N THR A 128 27.87 9.55 20.03
CA THR A 128 27.00 8.50 20.53
C THR A 128 25.60 9.09 20.64
N ARG A 129 24.75 8.82 19.63
CA ARG A 129 23.31 9.11 19.69
C ARG A 129 22.80 8.64 21.04
N THR A 130 22.16 9.54 21.76
CA THR A 130 21.56 9.22 23.06
C THR A 130 20.59 8.06 22.88
N LYS A 131 20.38 7.27 23.94
CA LYS A 131 19.47 6.11 23.94
C LYS A 131 18.05 6.44 23.42
N TRP A 132 17.66 7.70 23.43
CA TRP A 132 16.38 8.23 22.95
C TRP A 132 16.36 8.56 21.46
N GLN A 133 17.52 8.81 20.84
CA GLN A 133 17.67 9.18 19.43
C GLN A 133 17.95 8.00 18.49
N ARG A 134 18.07 6.78 19.03
CA ARG A 134 18.20 5.56 18.22
C ARG A 134 16.87 5.25 17.54
N ASP A 135 16.95 4.87 16.26
CA ASP A 135 15.80 4.50 15.47
C ASP A 135 15.05 3.32 16.14
N PHE A 136 13.74 3.24 15.95
CA PHE A 136 12.90 2.22 16.58
C PHE A 136 13.38 0.82 16.19
N SER A 137 13.90 0.64 14.98
CA SER A 137 14.51 -0.60 14.48
C SER A 137 15.74 -1.04 15.31
N GLU A 138 16.53 -0.08 15.81
CA GLU A 138 17.85 -0.24 16.45
C GLU A 138 17.78 -0.52 17.97
N VAL A 139 16.61 -0.45 18.59
CA VAL A 139 16.46 -0.64 20.04
C VAL A 139 15.97 -2.04 20.41
N SER A 140 16.36 -2.49 21.61
CA SER A 140 16.01 -3.83 22.13
C SER A 140 14.50 -4.00 22.30
N SER A 141 13.99 -5.23 22.23
CA SER A 141 12.55 -5.52 22.37
C SER A 141 11.93 -5.04 23.69
N ARG A 142 12.72 -4.89 24.76
CA ARG A 142 12.28 -4.30 26.03
C ARG A 142 12.11 -2.78 25.91
N GLN A 143 13.02 -2.09 25.22
CA GLN A 143 12.93 -0.66 24.95
C GLN A 143 11.85 -0.34 23.92
N LYS A 144 11.65 -1.19 22.91
CA LYS A 144 10.52 -1.10 21.98
C LYS A 144 9.19 -1.14 22.75
N ARG A 145 9.04 -2.10 23.66
CA ARG A 145 7.87 -2.18 24.56
C ARG A 145 7.71 -0.94 25.43
N GLY A 146 8.78 -0.45 26.06
CA GLY A 146 8.73 0.79 26.85
C GLY A 146 8.29 2.00 26.02
N ARG A 147 8.91 2.23 24.86
CA ARG A 147 8.55 3.30 23.94
C ARG A 147 7.12 3.16 23.40
N LEU A 148 6.63 1.94 23.19
CA LEU A 148 5.23 1.69 22.82
C LEU A 148 4.28 1.96 23.98
N CYS A 149 4.66 1.67 25.24
CA CYS A 149 3.89 2.06 26.41
C CYS A 149 3.81 3.59 26.54
N ASP A 150 4.92 4.31 26.30
CA ASP A 150 4.94 5.78 26.32
C ASP A 150 4.07 6.37 25.20
N LEU A 151 4.12 5.79 23.99
CA LEU A 151 3.23 6.16 22.88
C LEU A 151 1.77 5.82 23.22
N ASN A 152 1.51 4.72 23.91
CA ASN A 152 0.18 4.35 24.39
C ASN A 152 -0.36 5.40 25.36
N SER A 153 0.46 5.83 26.33
CA SER A 153 0.11 6.88 27.27
C SER A 153 -0.16 8.19 26.53
N TYR A 154 0.67 8.54 25.55
CA TYR A 154 0.48 9.75 24.75
C TYR A 154 -0.78 9.69 23.87
N LEU A 155 -1.06 8.55 23.23
CA LEU A 155 -2.29 8.36 22.45
C LEU A 155 -3.53 8.32 23.34
N ASN A 156 -3.43 7.77 24.55
CA ASN A 156 -4.49 7.80 25.55
C ASN A 156 -4.71 9.23 26.08
N GLU A 157 -3.65 9.99 26.34
CA GLU A 157 -3.73 11.40 26.72
C GLU A 157 -4.32 12.25 25.61
N PHE A 158 -3.91 12.03 24.35
CA PHE A 158 -4.48 12.69 23.18
C PHE A 158 -5.96 12.32 22.99
N ALA A 159 -6.30 11.04 23.12
CA ALA A 159 -7.67 10.54 23.06
C ALA A 159 -8.53 11.18 24.17
N LEU A 160 -8.05 11.21 25.41
CA LEU A 160 -8.70 11.86 26.55
C LEU A 160 -8.84 13.37 26.35
N ALA A 161 -7.80 14.05 25.87
CA ALA A 161 -7.79 15.50 25.65
C ALA A 161 -8.75 15.93 24.52
N ASN A 162 -9.07 15.03 23.60
CA ASN A 162 -9.97 15.30 22.46
C ASN A 162 -11.32 14.58 22.57
N ASP A 163 -11.63 13.93 23.70
CA ASP A 163 -12.85 13.14 23.92
C ASP A 163 -13.06 12.07 22.81
N LEU A 164 -11.97 11.46 22.36
CA LEU A 164 -11.95 10.42 21.33
C LEU A 164 -11.75 9.04 21.96
N THR A 165 -12.44 8.02 21.45
CA THR A 165 -12.15 6.62 21.73
C THR A 165 -10.98 6.13 20.86
N ILE A 166 -10.27 5.08 21.29
CA ILE A 166 -9.14 4.49 20.54
C ILE A 166 -9.53 4.11 19.10
N ASN A 167 -10.76 3.63 18.90
CA ASN A 167 -11.29 3.33 17.56
C ASN A 167 -11.40 4.59 16.69
N GLN A 168 -11.74 5.73 17.30
CA GLN A 168 -11.77 7.02 16.62
C GLN A 168 -10.36 7.51 16.26
N VAL A 169 -9.34 7.20 17.07
CA VAL A 169 -7.92 7.49 16.75
C VAL A 169 -7.44 6.64 15.57
N ILE A 170 -7.74 5.34 15.54
CA ILE A 170 -7.42 4.47 14.39
C ILE A 170 -8.17 4.94 13.13
N GLY A 171 -9.46 5.27 13.27
CA GLY A 171 -10.27 5.86 12.20
C GLY A 171 -9.73 7.21 11.71
N TYR A 172 -9.15 8.01 12.60
CA TYR A 172 -8.52 9.30 12.27
C TYR A 172 -7.18 9.11 11.53
N LEU A 173 -6.34 8.16 11.93
CA LEU A 173 -5.10 7.83 11.22
C LEU A 173 -5.38 7.27 9.82
N LEU A 174 -6.43 6.45 9.68
CA LEU A 174 -6.95 6.02 8.37
C LEU A 174 -7.43 7.20 7.51
N TYR A 175 -8.08 8.18 8.13
CA TYR A 175 -8.58 9.38 7.48
C TYR A 175 -7.48 10.33 6.99
N GLN A 176 -6.47 10.64 7.82
CA GLN A 176 -5.37 11.52 7.42
C GLN A 176 -4.59 10.97 6.22
N ARG A 177 -4.42 9.65 6.13
CA ARG A 177 -3.59 9.04 5.09
C ARG A 177 -4.30 8.89 3.74
N ASN A 178 -5.63 8.80 3.71
CA ASN A 178 -6.42 8.49 2.50
C ASN A 178 -7.56 9.48 2.25
N TYR A 179 -7.33 10.76 2.57
CA TYR A 179 -8.32 11.82 2.81
C TYR A 179 -9.53 11.89 1.85
N ASN A 180 -9.47 11.43 0.58
CA ASN A 180 -10.59 11.58 -0.36
C ASN A 180 -10.83 10.45 -1.38
N SER A 181 -10.04 9.38 -1.45
CA SER A 181 -10.04 8.49 -2.64
C SER A 181 -10.70 7.13 -2.50
N ASP A 182 -11.03 6.66 -1.29
CA ASP A 182 -11.53 5.29 -1.09
C ASP A 182 -12.83 5.23 -0.28
N LYS A 183 -13.93 4.87 -0.96
CA LYS A 183 -15.28 4.75 -0.38
C LYS A 183 -15.39 3.59 0.61
N PHE A 184 -14.61 2.53 0.46
CA PHE A 184 -14.59 1.39 1.40
C PHE A 184 -13.93 1.82 2.72
N LEU A 185 -12.77 2.48 2.65
CA LEU A 185 -12.09 3.00 3.84
C LEU A 185 -12.86 4.13 4.52
N ALA A 186 -13.58 4.96 3.75
CA ALA A 186 -14.50 5.95 4.31
C ALA A 186 -15.66 5.29 5.09
N ASN A 187 -16.14 4.13 4.64
CA ASN A 187 -17.17 3.37 5.32
C ASN A 187 -16.62 2.66 6.57
N LEU A 188 -15.42 2.05 6.48
CA LEU A 188 -14.71 1.48 7.63
C LEU A 188 -14.43 2.58 8.68
N ARG A 189 -13.96 3.76 8.27
CA ARG A 189 -13.86 4.96 9.13
C ARG A 189 -15.20 5.28 9.79
N HIS A 190 -16.30 5.36 9.03
CA HIS A 190 -17.61 5.69 9.57
C HIS A 190 -18.07 4.69 10.63
N GLN A 191 -17.77 3.40 10.41
CA GLN A 191 -18.09 2.32 11.33
C GLN A 191 -17.20 2.32 12.58
N LEU A 192 -15.92 2.68 12.45
CA LEU A 192 -14.98 2.79 13.57
C LEU A 192 -15.19 4.08 14.39
N TYR A 193 -15.63 5.16 13.75
CA TYR A 193 -15.75 6.49 14.35
C TYR A 193 -17.12 6.77 15.00
N LYS A 194 -18.22 6.33 14.38
CA LYS A 194 -19.53 6.29 15.06
C LYS A 194 -19.57 5.02 15.88
N ASP A 195 -19.92 5.11 17.16
CA ASP A 195 -20.08 4.06 18.19
C ASP A 195 -20.95 2.81 17.83
N LYS A 196 -21.10 2.44 16.55
CA LYS A 196 -21.75 1.20 16.12
C LYS A 196 -21.00 -0.05 16.59
N TYR A 197 -19.68 0.01 16.74
CA TYR A 197 -18.84 -1.10 17.24
C TYR A 197 -18.97 -1.29 18.76
N THR A 198 -19.17 -0.22 19.52
CA THR A 198 -19.43 -0.25 20.97
C THR A 198 -20.86 -0.71 21.27
N GLN A 199 -21.83 -0.43 20.40
CA GLN A 199 -23.23 -0.80 20.59
C GLN A 199 -23.64 -2.17 20.03
N ASN A 200 -22.82 -2.81 19.18
CA ASN A 200 -23.16 -4.10 18.59
C ASN A 200 -21.96 -5.07 18.65
N PRO A 201 -21.91 -6.00 19.62
CA PRO A 201 -20.80 -6.93 19.82
C PRO A 201 -20.45 -7.77 18.59
N SER A 202 -21.44 -8.00 17.71
CA SER A 202 -21.26 -8.73 16.44
C SER A 202 -20.36 -8.00 15.44
N LEU A 203 -20.24 -6.67 15.53
CA LEU A 203 -19.39 -5.86 14.66
C LEU A 203 -17.93 -5.79 15.13
N LYS A 204 -17.60 -6.16 16.38
CA LYS A 204 -16.23 -6.00 16.92
C LYS A 204 -15.15 -6.78 16.15
N ASN A 205 -15.50 -7.77 15.33
CA ASN A 205 -14.52 -8.62 14.65
C ASN A 205 -14.26 -8.11 13.24
N LEU A 206 -13.03 -7.66 12.95
CA LEU A 206 -12.64 -7.43 11.56
C LEU A 206 -12.57 -8.76 10.83
N ASP A 207 -13.09 -8.79 9.60
CA ASP A 207 -12.86 -9.92 8.72
C ASP A 207 -11.42 -9.93 8.17
N LEU A 208 -11.05 -11.00 7.46
CA LEU A 208 -9.70 -11.16 6.91
C LEU A 208 -9.39 -10.17 5.78
N TYR A 209 -10.39 -9.71 5.02
CA TYR A 209 -10.22 -8.70 3.98
C TYR A 209 -10.04 -7.31 4.59
N GLU A 210 -10.83 -6.95 5.60
CA GLU A 210 -10.73 -5.69 6.34
C GLU A 210 -9.39 -5.57 7.06
N ALA A 211 -8.95 -6.64 7.74
CA ALA A 211 -7.65 -6.67 8.41
C ALA A 211 -6.48 -6.57 7.43
N LEU A 212 -6.59 -7.21 6.25
CA LEU A 212 -5.58 -7.10 5.20
C LEU A 212 -5.58 -5.70 4.56
N ALA A 213 -6.75 -5.11 4.32
CA ALA A 213 -6.87 -3.75 3.81
C ALA A 213 -6.24 -2.75 4.79
N LEU A 214 -6.56 -2.86 6.09
CA LEU A 214 -5.95 -2.05 7.15
C LEU A 214 -4.42 -2.13 7.09
N LYS A 215 -3.88 -3.35 7.04
CA LYS A 215 -2.43 -3.58 6.95
C LYS A 215 -1.81 -2.91 5.73
N CYS A 216 -2.38 -3.12 4.54
CA CYS A 216 -1.82 -2.63 3.28
C CYS A 216 -1.92 -1.11 3.14
N HIS A 217 -3.07 -0.51 3.45
CA HIS A 217 -3.30 0.93 3.27
C HIS A 217 -2.54 1.78 4.29
N LEU A 218 -2.31 1.26 5.49
CA LEU A 218 -1.47 1.92 6.50
C LEU A 218 0.01 1.52 6.43
N ASN A 219 0.38 0.66 5.48
CA ASN A 219 1.74 0.12 5.35
C ASN A 219 2.27 -0.47 6.68
N LEU A 220 1.42 -1.20 7.40
CA LEU A 220 1.75 -1.75 8.70
C LEU A 220 2.66 -2.95 8.55
N SER A 221 3.77 -2.94 9.28
CA SER A 221 4.63 -4.10 9.40
C SER A 221 3.90 -5.23 10.16
N ARG A 222 4.53 -6.41 10.19
CA ARG A 222 4.02 -7.53 10.99
C ARG A 222 3.95 -7.19 12.49
N ALA A 223 4.93 -6.45 12.99
CA ALA A 223 4.96 -6.03 14.38
C ALA A 223 3.89 -4.98 14.67
N ASP A 224 3.65 -4.06 13.73
CA ASP A 224 2.62 -3.04 13.89
C ASP A 224 1.22 -3.66 13.91
N MET A 225 0.97 -4.71 13.11
CA MET A 225 -0.29 -5.45 13.17
C MET A 225 -0.50 -6.16 14.52
N ASP A 226 0.55 -6.74 15.10
CA ASP A 226 0.48 -7.37 16.42
C ASP A 226 0.23 -6.31 17.50
N PHE A 227 0.84 -5.12 17.37
CA PHE A 227 0.58 -3.98 18.23
C PHE A 227 -0.86 -3.48 18.12
N VAL A 228 -1.37 -3.24 16.90
CA VAL A 228 -2.75 -2.80 16.67
C VAL A 228 -3.72 -3.80 17.29
N LYS A 229 -3.51 -5.11 17.07
CA LYS A 229 -4.33 -6.16 17.68
C LYS A 229 -4.34 -6.08 19.20
N TRP A 230 -3.17 -5.96 19.83
CA TRP A 230 -3.06 -5.87 21.28
C TRP A 230 -3.71 -4.59 21.82
N PHE A 231 -3.42 -3.46 21.17
CA PHE A 231 -3.87 -2.14 21.58
C PHE A 231 -5.38 -1.96 21.40
N SER A 232 -5.96 -2.49 20.32
CA SER A 232 -7.38 -2.35 20.03
C SER A 232 -8.25 -3.45 20.63
N ASN A 233 -7.69 -4.42 21.37
CA ASN A 233 -8.38 -5.68 21.72
C ASN A 233 -9.72 -5.48 22.43
N ASP A 234 -9.86 -4.43 23.24
CA ASP A 234 -11.09 -4.14 23.99
C ASP A 234 -12.22 -3.59 23.09
N CYS A 235 -11.83 -3.05 21.93
CA CYS A 235 -12.68 -2.25 21.06
C CYS A 235 -12.90 -2.89 19.67
N ILE A 236 -11.88 -3.54 19.11
CA ILE A 236 -11.87 -4.22 17.81
C ILE A 236 -11.00 -5.48 17.95
N ASN A 237 -11.57 -6.63 17.62
CA ASN A 237 -10.85 -7.89 17.51
C ASN A 237 -10.24 -8.03 16.11
N VAL A 238 -8.92 -7.88 16.04
CA VAL A 238 -8.15 -8.08 14.82
C VAL A 238 -7.79 -9.57 14.67
N PRO A 239 -8.05 -10.20 13.50
CA PRO A 239 -7.66 -11.58 13.25
C PRO A 239 -6.19 -11.86 13.57
N ASN A 240 -5.90 -13.11 13.95
CA ASN A 240 -4.51 -13.52 14.15
C ASN A 240 -3.71 -13.34 12.86
N ARG A 241 -2.48 -12.83 13.00
CA ARG A 241 -1.51 -12.66 11.91
C ARG A 241 -1.37 -13.89 11.02
N GLN A 242 -1.41 -15.10 11.59
CA GLN A 242 -1.32 -16.34 10.82
C GLN A 242 -2.52 -16.51 9.87
N TYR A 243 -3.73 -16.15 10.31
CA TYR A 243 -4.92 -16.20 9.45
C TYR A 243 -4.85 -15.16 8.35
N ILE A 244 -4.41 -13.93 8.66
CA ILE A 244 -4.20 -12.88 7.64
C ILE A 244 -3.16 -13.35 6.62
N LYS A 245 -2.06 -13.98 7.08
CA LYS A 245 -1.03 -14.53 6.19
C LYS A 245 -1.60 -15.63 5.28
N ASN A 246 -2.23 -16.65 5.84
CA ASN A 246 -2.82 -17.75 5.07
C ASN A 246 -3.85 -17.23 4.05
N HIS A 247 -4.64 -16.22 4.43
CA HIS A 247 -5.56 -15.56 3.52
C HIS A 247 -4.83 -14.82 2.40
N THR A 248 -3.76 -14.08 2.73
CA THR A 248 -2.92 -13.36 1.76
C THR A 248 -2.26 -14.31 0.77
N ASP A 249 -1.79 -15.47 1.24
CA ASP A 249 -1.14 -16.49 0.40
C ASP A 249 -2.11 -17.00 -0.69
N GLY A 250 -3.42 -17.03 -0.42
CA GLY A 250 -4.46 -17.35 -1.41
C GLY A 250 -4.79 -16.23 -2.41
N LEU A 251 -4.22 -15.03 -2.24
CA LEU A 251 -4.39 -13.88 -3.14
C LEU A 251 -3.18 -13.66 -4.05
N ILE A 252 -2.10 -14.42 -3.84
CA ILE A 252 -0.83 -14.25 -4.55
C ILE A 252 -0.73 -15.35 -5.63
N PRO A 253 -0.38 -15.01 -6.89
CA PRO A 253 -0.12 -16.02 -7.92
C PRO A 253 1.13 -16.86 -7.58
N THR A 254 1.30 -18.00 -8.24
CA THR A 254 2.48 -18.85 -8.02
C THR A 254 3.75 -18.11 -8.44
N LEU A 255 4.68 -17.93 -7.51
CA LEU A 255 5.95 -17.24 -7.72
C LEU A 255 7.08 -18.24 -7.91
N THR A 256 7.97 -17.96 -8.86
CA THR A 256 9.17 -18.74 -9.16
C THR A 256 10.41 -17.86 -9.03
N SER A 257 11.51 -18.41 -8.51
CA SER A 257 12.78 -17.70 -8.48
C SER A 257 13.42 -17.70 -9.87
N CYS A 258 14.09 -16.61 -10.26
CA CYS A 258 14.82 -16.52 -11.52
C CYS A 258 16.27 -16.09 -11.32
N ARG A 259 17.09 -16.33 -12.36
CA ARG A 259 18.45 -15.79 -12.52
C ARG A 259 19.32 -16.02 -11.28
N ASN A 260 19.41 -17.27 -10.82
CA ASN A 260 20.20 -17.68 -9.65
C ASN A 260 19.81 -16.94 -8.36
N GLY A 261 18.51 -16.71 -8.14
CA GLY A 261 18.02 -16.06 -6.93
C GLY A 261 18.03 -14.53 -6.96
N LYS A 262 18.37 -13.91 -8.10
CA LYS A 262 18.36 -12.45 -8.25
C LYS A 262 16.97 -11.82 -8.29
N GLY A 263 15.94 -12.62 -8.53
CA GLY A 263 14.58 -12.13 -8.65
C GLY A 263 13.51 -13.20 -8.48
N ILE A 264 12.28 -12.73 -8.57
CA ILE A 264 11.06 -13.52 -8.53
C ILE A 264 10.15 -13.12 -9.68
N TYR A 265 9.42 -14.08 -10.22
CA TYR A 265 8.49 -13.83 -11.30
C TYR A 265 7.29 -14.78 -11.25
N VAL A 266 6.19 -14.35 -11.87
CA VAL A 266 5.01 -15.16 -12.12
C VAL A 266 5.25 -15.97 -13.39
N GLN A 267 5.31 -17.29 -13.25
CA GLN A 267 5.61 -18.19 -14.39
C GLN A 267 4.47 -18.27 -15.38
N ASP A 268 3.23 -18.39 -14.89
CA ASP A 268 2.01 -18.45 -15.71
C ASP A 268 1.23 -17.13 -15.59
N ARG A 269 1.25 -16.32 -16.64
CA ARG A 269 0.55 -15.03 -16.71
C ARG A 269 -0.98 -15.18 -16.58
N ARG A 270 -1.54 -16.35 -16.87
CA ARG A 270 -2.99 -16.59 -16.76
C ARG A 270 -3.47 -16.42 -15.33
N GLN A 271 -2.68 -16.86 -14.35
CA GLN A 271 -3.04 -16.83 -12.93
C GLN A 271 -3.36 -15.42 -12.41
N PRO A 272 -2.48 -14.41 -12.54
CA PRO A 272 -2.78 -13.07 -12.03
C PRO A 272 -3.92 -12.38 -12.78
N ILE A 273 -4.12 -12.67 -14.08
CA ILE A 273 -5.27 -12.17 -14.85
C ILE A 273 -6.57 -12.79 -14.31
N GLN A 274 -6.60 -14.11 -14.14
CA GLN A 274 -7.74 -14.83 -13.58
C GLN A 274 -8.09 -14.30 -12.19
N LEU A 275 -7.11 -14.19 -11.29
CA LEU A 275 -7.30 -13.65 -9.95
C LEU A 275 -7.86 -12.22 -10.01
N THR A 276 -7.32 -11.38 -10.89
CA THR A 276 -7.81 -10.01 -11.08
C THR A 276 -9.28 -9.99 -11.51
N ILE A 277 -9.64 -10.78 -12.52
CA ILE A 277 -11.03 -10.85 -13.01
C ILE A 277 -11.97 -11.41 -11.94
N GLN A 278 -11.59 -12.47 -11.22
CA GLN A 278 -12.39 -13.01 -10.11
C GLN A 278 -12.71 -11.95 -9.06
N ARG A 279 -11.74 -11.09 -8.73
CA ARG A 279 -11.95 -9.97 -7.78
C ARG A 279 -12.81 -8.86 -8.36
N LEU A 280 -12.69 -8.55 -9.65
CA LEU A 280 -13.59 -7.62 -10.30
C LEU A 280 -15.04 -8.14 -10.31
N ILE A 281 -15.24 -9.44 -10.55
CA ILE A 281 -16.55 -10.08 -10.47
C ILE A 281 -17.14 -9.94 -9.05
N ASP A 282 -16.34 -10.18 -8.01
CA ASP A 282 -16.78 -9.96 -6.62
C ASP A 282 -17.22 -8.50 -6.37
N VAL A 283 -16.45 -7.53 -6.87
CA VAL A 283 -16.77 -6.11 -6.78
C VAL A 283 -18.08 -5.80 -7.50
N LEU A 284 -18.30 -6.35 -8.69
CA LEU A 284 -19.53 -6.13 -9.46
C LEU A 284 -20.76 -6.76 -8.77
N HIS A 285 -20.63 -7.98 -8.26
CA HIS A 285 -21.69 -8.64 -7.48
C HIS A 285 -22.03 -7.85 -6.21
N SER A 286 -21.04 -7.28 -5.51
CA SER A 286 -21.29 -6.42 -4.35
C SER A 286 -22.09 -5.15 -4.68
N LYS A 287 -22.10 -4.74 -5.95
CA LYS A 287 -22.89 -3.62 -6.49
C LYS A 287 -24.21 -4.07 -7.12
N ASN A 288 -24.61 -5.32 -6.95
CA ASN A 288 -25.77 -5.95 -7.60
C ASN A 288 -25.73 -5.89 -9.13
N ILE A 289 -24.53 -5.87 -9.74
CA ILE A 289 -24.37 -5.91 -11.19
C ILE A 289 -24.32 -7.38 -11.61
N ASN A 290 -25.21 -7.78 -12.51
CA ASN A 290 -25.20 -9.12 -13.10
C ASN A 290 -24.04 -9.25 -14.09
N VAL A 291 -23.12 -10.19 -13.86
CA VAL A 291 -21.94 -10.38 -14.71
C VAL A 291 -22.23 -11.46 -15.76
N PRO A 292 -22.14 -11.14 -17.07
CA PRO A 292 -22.34 -12.13 -18.13
C PRO A 292 -21.17 -13.12 -18.19
N LYS A 293 -21.44 -14.31 -18.74
CA LYS A 293 -20.45 -15.39 -18.90
C LYS A 293 -19.42 -15.13 -20.02
N HIS A 294 -19.72 -14.22 -20.94
CA HIS A 294 -18.85 -13.82 -22.05
C HIS A 294 -18.35 -12.40 -21.81
N LEU A 295 -17.06 -12.27 -21.53
CA LEU A 295 -16.43 -11.03 -21.09
C LEU A 295 -15.30 -10.63 -22.03
N SER A 296 -15.02 -9.34 -22.09
CA SER A 296 -13.80 -8.79 -22.67
C SER A 296 -13.02 -8.05 -21.61
N TYR A 297 -11.76 -8.43 -21.39
CA TYR A 297 -10.87 -7.82 -20.41
C TYR A 297 -9.75 -7.08 -21.14
N CYS A 298 -9.55 -5.82 -20.77
CA CYS A 298 -8.52 -4.95 -21.32
C CYS A 298 -7.51 -4.62 -20.22
N GLU A 299 -6.23 -4.74 -20.55
CA GLU A 299 -5.13 -4.31 -19.68
C GLU A 299 -4.05 -3.60 -20.48
N LYS A 300 -3.22 -2.84 -19.77
CA LYS A 300 -1.93 -2.40 -20.28
C LYS A 300 -0.79 -3.05 -19.52
N THR A 301 0.35 -3.25 -20.17
CA THR A 301 1.54 -3.86 -19.58
C THR A 301 2.81 -3.15 -20.00
N GLY A 302 3.86 -3.36 -19.23
CA GLY A 302 5.20 -2.88 -19.53
C GLY A 302 6.16 -3.16 -18.40
N HIS A 303 7.33 -2.58 -18.50
CA HIS A 303 8.41 -2.79 -17.55
C HIS A 303 9.35 -1.60 -17.55
N ASP A 304 10.03 -1.43 -16.43
CA ASP A 304 10.94 -0.31 -16.19
C ASP A 304 12.06 -0.72 -15.24
N GLY A 305 13.19 -0.01 -15.34
CA GLY A 305 14.35 -0.13 -14.46
C GLY A 305 14.45 1.07 -13.50
N ALA A 306 14.55 0.79 -12.21
CA ALA A 306 14.83 1.78 -11.18
C ALA A 306 16.26 1.60 -10.65
N GLY A 307 17.04 2.69 -10.61
CA GLY A 307 18.40 2.69 -10.06
C GLY A 307 18.49 3.17 -8.62
N SER A 308 19.71 3.17 -8.08
CA SER A 308 20.05 3.74 -6.76
C SER A 308 19.39 3.07 -5.56
N MET A 309 19.16 1.76 -5.65
CA MET A 309 18.67 0.95 -4.55
C MET A 309 19.78 0.67 -3.54
N SER A 310 19.42 0.64 -2.26
CA SER A 310 20.36 0.29 -1.19
C SER A 310 20.78 -1.17 -1.31
N ILE A 311 22.09 -1.43 -1.30
CA ILE A 311 22.65 -2.77 -1.34
C ILE A 311 22.76 -3.30 0.09
N TYR A 312 22.11 -4.44 0.34
CA TYR A 312 22.19 -5.13 1.64
C TYR A 312 23.51 -5.90 1.77
N ARG A 313 24.12 -5.85 2.96
CA ARG A 313 25.28 -6.67 3.30
C ARG A 313 24.81 -8.11 3.55
N THR A 314 24.96 -8.97 2.56
CA THR A 314 24.62 -10.41 2.65
C THR A 314 25.89 -11.27 2.67
N THR A 315 25.85 -12.37 3.43
CA THR A 315 27.00 -13.27 3.59
C THR A 315 27.22 -14.23 2.42
N GLU A 316 26.18 -14.49 1.61
CA GLU A 316 26.18 -15.64 0.68
C GLU A 316 25.86 -15.33 -0.78
N ASN A 317 25.55 -14.10 -1.16
CA ASN A 317 25.45 -13.72 -2.57
C ASN A 317 25.49 -12.21 -2.65
N SER A 318 26.53 -11.70 -3.29
CA SER A 318 26.63 -10.28 -3.59
C SER A 318 25.55 -9.94 -4.62
N MET A 319 24.36 -9.56 -4.15
CA MET A 319 23.41 -8.76 -4.92
C MET A 319 24.14 -7.45 -5.24
N CYS A 320 24.95 -7.47 -6.30
CA CYS A 320 25.88 -6.39 -6.65
C CYS A 320 25.21 -5.26 -7.41
N ASP A 321 23.97 -5.43 -7.85
CA ASP A 321 23.32 -4.46 -8.70
C ASP A 321 22.43 -3.51 -7.86
N PRO A 322 22.74 -2.20 -7.80
CA PRO A 322 21.87 -1.22 -7.17
C PRO A 322 20.64 -0.89 -8.03
N ASN A 323 20.38 -1.66 -9.09
CA ASN A 323 19.22 -1.48 -9.96
C ASN A 323 18.22 -2.60 -9.75
N ILE A 324 16.94 -2.24 -9.80
CA ILE A 324 15.81 -3.15 -9.83
C ILE A 324 15.12 -3.00 -11.17
N PHE A 325 14.69 -4.11 -11.76
CA PHE A 325 13.85 -4.14 -12.93
C PHE A 325 12.53 -4.79 -12.59
N CYS A 326 11.42 -4.20 -13.05
CA CYS A 326 10.08 -4.67 -12.74
C CYS A 326 9.23 -4.75 -14.00
N LYS A 327 8.51 -5.86 -14.20
CA LYS A 327 7.42 -5.97 -15.18
C LYS A 327 6.09 -5.99 -14.46
N MET A 328 5.11 -5.28 -14.99
CA MET A 328 3.78 -5.18 -14.41
C MET A 328 2.68 -5.10 -15.47
N PHE A 329 1.44 -5.29 -15.05
CA PHE A 329 0.25 -4.95 -15.83
C PHE A 329 -0.75 -4.16 -14.98
N VAL A 330 -1.64 -3.44 -15.65
CA VAL A 330 -2.72 -2.67 -15.02
C VAL A 330 -4.04 -3.04 -15.72
N PRO A 331 -5.04 -3.55 -14.99
CA PRO A 331 -6.38 -3.75 -15.54
C PRO A 331 -6.99 -2.40 -15.91
N LEU A 332 -7.52 -2.28 -17.14
CA LEU A 332 -8.14 -1.05 -17.65
C LEU A 332 -9.67 -1.14 -17.64
N ALA A 333 -10.23 -2.25 -18.12
CA ALA A 333 -11.66 -2.45 -18.18
C ALA A 333 -12.07 -3.92 -18.21
N LEU A 334 -13.27 -4.20 -17.69
CA LEU A 334 -13.99 -5.45 -17.90
C LEU A 334 -15.32 -5.11 -18.57
N LYS A 335 -15.60 -5.74 -19.71
CA LYS A 335 -16.76 -5.44 -20.56
C LYS A 335 -17.57 -6.70 -20.82
N ASN A 336 -18.86 -6.52 -21.10
CA ASN A 336 -19.65 -7.56 -21.74
C ASN A 336 -19.18 -7.71 -23.20
N GLU A 337 -18.77 -8.91 -23.60
CA GLU A 337 -18.23 -9.15 -24.94
C GLU A 337 -19.26 -8.88 -26.04
N LYS A 338 -20.54 -9.22 -25.80
CA LYS A 338 -21.61 -9.14 -26.81
C LYS A 338 -22.15 -7.73 -27.00
N SER A 339 -22.34 -6.99 -25.90
CA SER A 339 -22.89 -5.62 -25.95
C SER A 339 -21.80 -4.54 -25.98
N ASN A 340 -20.54 -4.89 -25.71
CA ASN A 340 -19.43 -3.96 -25.48
C ASN A 340 -19.66 -2.96 -24.33
N GLU A 341 -20.64 -3.23 -23.46
CA GLU A 341 -20.91 -2.46 -22.27
C GLU A 341 -19.76 -2.59 -21.25
N ILE A 342 -19.29 -1.46 -20.72
CA ILE A 342 -18.26 -1.43 -19.68
C ILE A 342 -18.92 -1.75 -18.33
N LEU A 343 -18.60 -2.93 -17.80
CA LEU A 343 -19.08 -3.37 -16.48
C LEU A 343 -18.21 -2.76 -15.38
N TRP A 344 -16.90 -2.71 -15.62
CA TRP A 344 -15.91 -2.09 -14.73
C TRP A 344 -14.88 -1.33 -15.56
N GLY A 345 -14.53 -0.12 -15.12
CA GLY A 345 -13.45 0.69 -15.69
C GLY A 345 -12.54 1.19 -14.58
N ASN A 346 -11.24 1.20 -14.84
CA ASN A 346 -10.25 1.73 -13.91
C ASN A 346 -10.29 3.26 -13.90
N GLU A 347 -10.70 3.84 -12.78
CA GLU A 347 -10.77 5.30 -12.58
C GLU A 347 -9.39 5.98 -12.48
N SER A 348 -8.33 5.22 -12.20
CA SER A 348 -6.97 5.74 -12.02
C SER A 348 -5.93 4.80 -12.64
N PRO A 349 -5.92 4.64 -13.98
CA PRO A 349 -5.11 3.64 -14.68
C PRO A 349 -3.60 3.90 -14.61
N ASN A 350 -3.17 5.06 -14.12
CA ASN A 350 -1.75 5.41 -13.91
C ASN A 350 -1.34 5.36 -12.43
N SER A 351 -2.25 4.95 -11.54
CA SER A 351 -1.94 4.83 -10.11
C SER A 351 -1.20 3.53 -9.80
N ALA A 352 -0.24 3.62 -8.89
CA ALA A 352 0.48 2.46 -8.37
C ALA A 352 -0.46 1.43 -7.70
N PHE A 353 -1.63 1.85 -7.19
CA PHE A 353 -2.60 0.96 -6.54
C PHE A 353 -3.16 -0.14 -7.45
N TYR A 354 -3.26 0.15 -8.76
CA TYR A 354 -3.75 -0.81 -9.76
C TYR A 354 -2.64 -1.54 -10.50
N SER A 355 -1.37 -1.21 -10.23
CA SER A 355 -0.23 -1.87 -10.86
C SER A 355 -0.02 -3.24 -10.22
N ARG A 356 -0.06 -4.29 -11.03
CA ARG A 356 0.11 -5.69 -10.61
C ARG A 356 1.47 -6.21 -11.08
N PRO A 357 2.41 -6.50 -10.16
CA PRO A 357 3.74 -6.95 -10.54
C PRO A 357 3.70 -8.38 -11.09
N LEU A 358 4.49 -8.62 -12.13
CA LEU A 358 4.71 -9.92 -12.76
C LEU A 358 6.14 -10.41 -12.53
N LEU A 359 7.11 -9.51 -12.54
CA LEU A 359 8.53 -9.79 -12.36
C LEU A 359 9.14 -8.70 -11.49
N LEU A 360 10.00 -9.09 -10.56
CA LEU A 360 10.87 -8.18 -9.81
C LEU A 360 12.26 -8.81 -9.72
N ILE A 361 13.28 -8.15 -10.25
CA ILE A 361 14.65 -8.65 -10.28
C ILE A 361 15.66 -7.55 -9.98
N ALA A 362 16.68 -7.87 -9.18
CA ALA A 362 17.79 -6.97 -8.87
C ALA A 362 18.88 -7.09 -9.96
N GLU A 363 18.57 -6.58 -11.16
CA GLU A 363 19.50 -6.45 -12.27
C GLU A 363 19.24 -5.14 -13.03
N LYS A 364 20.31 -4.52 -13.51
CA LYS A 364 20.21 -3.38 -14.42
C LYS A 364 19.55 -3.79 -15.73
N GLU A 365 18.69 -2.91 -16.22
CA GLU A 365 18.12 -2.99 -17.57
C GLU A 365 19.23 -3.14 -18.63
N LYS A 366 19.29 -4.31 -19.26
CA LYS A 366 20.23 -4.69 -20.32
C LYS A 366 19.52 -5.58 -21.34
N HIS A 367 20.07 -5.67 -22.55
CA HIS A 367 19.51 -6.46 -23.67
C HIS A 367 19.21 -7.92 -23.29
N ASP A 368 20.13 -8.59 -22.58
CA ASP A 368 19.93 -9.98 -22.13
C ASP A 368 18.78 -10.13 -21.13
N LEU A 369 18.55 -9.12 -20.29
CA LEU A 369 17.43 -9.10 -19.35
C LEU A 369 16.11 -8.90 -20.11
N LEU A 370 16.06 -7.92 -21.03
CA LEU A 370 14.89 -7.67 -21.87
C LEU A 370 14.52 -8.91 -22.71
N ARG A 371 15.52 -9.60 -23.26
CA ARG A 371 15.32 -10.88 -23.97
C ARG A 371 14.65 -11.92 -23.09
N PHE A 372 15.16 -12.14 -21.88
CA PHE A 372 14.54 -13.07 -20.92
C PHE A 372 13.10 -12.69 -20.59
N VAL A 373 12.82 -11.40 -20.39
CA VAL A 373 11.47 -10.90 -20.11
C VAL A 373 10.53 -11.21 -21.27
N ASN A 374 10.97 -10.98 -22.50
CA ASN A 374 10.16 -11.21 -23.70
C ASN A 374 9.94 -12.71 -23.95
N GLU A 375 11.00 -13.52 -23.88
CA GLU A 375 10.90 -14.99 -23.97
C GLU A 375 9.93 -15.56 -22.92
N THR A 376 9.92 -14.98 -21.71
CA THR A 376 9.03 -15.41 -20.63
C THR A 376 7.57 -15.06 -20.90
N TYR A 377 7.28 -13.82 -21.34
CA TYR A 377 5.90 -13.30 -21.32
C TYR A 377 5.24 -13.11 -22.68
N GLU A 378 6.00 -12.81 -23.73
CA GLU A 378 5.44 -12.36 -25.00
C GLU A 378 4.63 -13.46 -25.72
N HIS A 379 5.13 -14.70 -25.70
CA HIS A 379 4.37 -15.83 -26.24
C HIS A 379 3.08 -16.09 -25.45
N GLN A 380 3.09 -15.87 -24.12
CA GLN A 380 1.91 -16.01 -23.28
C GLN A 380 0.90 -14.90 -23.55
N GLU A 381 1.37 -13.66 -23.72
CA GLU A 381 0.56 -12.50 -24.10
C GLU A 381 -0.16 -12.77 -25.43
N LYS A 382 0.57 -13.15 -26.48
CA LYS A 382 -0.02 -13.50 -27.78
C LYS A 382 -1.02 -14.65 -27.70
N SER A 383 -0.67 -15.71 -26.95
CA SER A 383 -1.58 -16.83 -26.73
C SER A 383 -2.87 -16.42 -26.03
N LEU A 384 -2.79 -15.50 -25.06
CA LEU A 384 -3.95 -14.98 -24.33
C LEU A 384 -4.82 -14.10 -25.23
N GLU A 385 -4.23 -13.26 -26.08
CA GLU A 385 -4.97 -12.42 -27.03
C GLU A 385 -5.69 -13.24 -28.10
N GLN A 386 -5.06 -14.32 -28.58
CA GLN A 386 -5.61 -15.20 -29.60
C GLN A 386 -6.70 -16.14 -29.05
N ASN A 387 -6.42 -16.78 -27.91
CA ASN A 387 -7.26 -17.86 -27.39
C ASN A 387 -8.20 -17.42 -26.26
N GLY A 388 -7.99 -16.23 -25.69
CA GLY A 388 -8.68 -15.78 -24.49
C GLY A 388 -8.31 -16.58 -23.24
N LEU A 389 -9.21 -16.55 -22.26
CA LEU A 389 -9.09 -17.26 -20.99
C LEU A 389 -10.46 -17.82 -20.59
N THR A 390 -10.52 -19.11 -20.29
CA THR A 390 -11.71 -19.76 -19.72
C THR A 390 -11.40 -20.29 -18.33
N PHE A 391 -12.26 -20.00 -17.35
CA PHE A 391 -12.12 -20.49 -15.99
C PHE A 391 -13.47 -20.65 -15.30
N GLN A 392 -13.50 -21.50 -14.26
CA GLN A 392 -14.67 -21.64 -13.39
C GLN A 392 -14.53 -20.74 -12.15
N TYR A 393 -15.62 -20.07 -11.78
CA TYR A 393 -15.70 -19.28 -10.56
C TYR A 393 -17.14 -19.25 -10.04
N LYS A 394 -17.33 -19.54 -8.75
CA LYS A 394 -18.66 -19.58 -8.08
C LYS A 394 -19.71 -20.41 -8.85
N ASN A 395 -19.31 -21.60 -9.31
CA ASN A 395 -20.13 -22.54 -10.11
C ASN A 395 -20.54 -22.04 -11.51
N GLU A 396 -19.94 -20.96 -11.99
CA GLU A 396 -20.11 -20.49 -13.36
C GLU A 396 -18.82 -20.62 -14.16
N THR A 397 -18.95 -20.87 -15.46
CA THR A 397 -17.83 -20.84 -16.40
C THR A 397 -17.83 -19.51 -17.13
N TYR A 398 -16.72 -18.77 -17.00
CA TYR A 398 -16.49 -17.52 -17.71
C TYR A 398 -15.56 -17.75 -18.90
N ASN A 399 -15.92 -17.18 -20.04
CA ASN A 399 -15.10 -17.11 -21.24
C ASN A 399 -14.72 -15.65 -21.46
N VAL A 400 -13.43 -15.37 -21.45
CA VAL A 400 -12.92 -14.00 -21.45
C VAL A 400 -12.01 -13.78 -22.65
N LYS A 401 -12.37 -12.85 -23.52
CA LYS A 401 -11.48 -12.30 -24.53
C LYS A 401 -10.49 -11.34 -23.86
N ILE A 402 -9.20 -11.50 -24.13
CA ILE A 402 -8.14 -10.69 -23.52
C ILE A 402 -7.55 -9.73 -24.56
N ASN A 403 -7.37 -8.46 -24.18
CA ASN A 403 -6.67 -7.45 -24.98
C ASN A 403 -5.54 -6.84 -24.14
N ILE A 404 -4.29 -6.95 -24.59
CA ILE A 404 -3.09 -6.55 -23.84
C ILE A 404 -2.36 -5.44 -24.59
N GLU A 405 -2.39 -4.24 -24.04
CA GLU A 405 -1.69 -3.09 -24.63
C GLU A 405 -0.32 -2.90 -24.00
N ALA A 406 0.75 -3.16 -24.74
CA ALA A 406 2.13 -2.96 -24.27
C ALA A 406 2.54 -1.47 -24.25
N SER A 407 1.79 -0.61 -23.55
CA SER A 407 1.97 0.86 -23.53
C SER A 407 2.85 1.37 -22.38
N MET A 408 3.07 0.60 -21.31
CA MET A 408 3.81 1.03 -20.11
C MET A 408 5.34 0.85 -20.25
N LYS A 409 5.89 1.14 -21.44
CA LYS A 409 7.33 1.11 -21.71
C LYS A 409 7.76 2.49 -22.16
N ASP A 410 8.83 3.00 -21.56
CA ASP A 410 9.43 4.24 -21.99
C ASP A 410 10.13 4.09 -23.35
N MET A 411 10.58 5.21 -23.91
CA MET A 411 11.22 5.20 -25.24
C MET A 411 12.52 4.39 -25.24
N LYS A 412 13.29 4.43 -24.13
CA LYS A 412 14.59 3.79 -24.01
C LYS A 412 14.46 2.27 -24.05
N VAL A 413 13.54 1.71 -23.27
CA VAL A 413 13.20 0.29 -23.27
C VAL A 413 12.74 -0.13 -24.67
N ARG A 414 11.85 0.63 -25.31
CA ARG A 414 11.36 0.30 -26.66
C ARG A 414 12.46 0.31 -27.71
N MET A 415 13.35 1.29 -27.67
CA MET A 415 14.51 1.35 -28.54
C MET A 415 15.40 0.13 -28.36
N ALA A 416 15.68 -0.28 -27.11
CA ALA A 416 16.46 -1.48 -26.82
C ALA A 416 15.75 -2.76 -27.27
N GLU A 417 14.42 -2.86 -27.08
CA GLU A 417 13.62 -4.01 -27.51
C GLU A 417 13.55 -4.18 -29.04
N THR A 418 13.44 -3.06 -29.75
CA THR A 418 13.37 -3.04 -31.22
C THR A 418 14.74 -3.03 -31.88
N GLY A 419 15.80 -2.80 -31.10
CA GLY A 419 17.16 -2.59 -31.62
C GLY A 419 17.32 -1.28 -32.40
N LEU A 420 16.41 -0.32 -32.25
CA LEU A 420 16.38 0.96 -32.97
C LEU A 420 16.98 2.11 -32.15
N GLU A 421 18.04 1.88 -31.39
CA GLU A 421 18.63 2.89 -30.49
C GLU A 421 19.28 4.06 -31.26
N GLY A 422 19.60 3.86 -32.54
CA GLY A 422 20.09 4.90 -33.43
C GLY A 422 18.97 5.63 -34.20
N ALA A 423 17.71 5.23 -34.03
CA ALA A 423 16.59 5.81 -34.76
C ALA A 423 16.13 7.13 -34.14
N GLN A 424 15.73 8.08 -34.98
CA GLN A 424 15.10 9.32 -34.52
C GLN A 424 13.62 9.11 -34.15
N TRP A 425 12.99 8.07 -34.70
CA TRP A 425 11.60 7.72 -34.42
C TRP A 425 11.34 6.22 -34.51
N LEU A 426 10.48 5.67 -33.65
CA LEU A 426 10.23 4.22 -33.59
C LEU A 426 9.18 3.71 -34.58
N MET A 427 8.19 4.54 -34.95
CA MET A 427 7.03 4.07 -35.74
C MET A 427 7.18 4.27 -37.24
N CYS A 428 8.01 5.24 -37.66
CA CYS A 428 8.20 5.57 -39.07
C CYS A 428 9.66 5.91 -39.38
N SER A 429 10.00 5.88 -40.67
CA SER A 429 11.35 6.11 -41.19
C SER A 429 11.70 7.58 -41.45
N THR A 430 10.88 8.53 -40.99
CA THR A 430 11.16 9.96 -41.21
C THR A 430 12.40 10.40 -40.44
N LYS A 431 13.04 11.46 -40.93
CA LYS A 431 14.20 12.07 -40.30
C LYS A 431 13.81 13.36 -39.60
N GLN A 432 14.51 13.69 -38.52
CA GLN A 432 14.32 14.91 -37.74
C GLN A 432 14.50 16.18 -38.59
N GLU A 433 15.37 16.14 -39.60
CA GLU A 433 15.54 17.23 -40.56
C GLU A 433 14.27 17.52 -41.38
N ASP A 434 13.49 16.47 -41.67
CA ASP A 434 12.24 16.58 -42.41
C ASP A 434 11.08 17.12 -41.56
N TRP A 435 11.19 17.06 -40.22
CA TRP A 435 10.14 17.53 -39.29
C TRP A 435 10.05 19.05 -39.19
N LYS A 436 10.88 19.78 -39.94
CA LYS A 436 10.80 21.24 -40.06
C LYS A 436 10.16 21.68 -41.38
N ASP A 437 9.95 20.76 -42.32
CA ASP A 437 9.35 21.06 -43.61
C ASP A 437 7.82 20.92 -43.52
N LEU A 438 7.13 22.07 -43.45
CA LEU A 438 5.67 22.13 -43.38
C LEU A 438 4.99 21.43 -44.56
N LYS A 439 5.60 21.41 -45.75
CA LYS A 439 5.01 20.72 -46.92
C LYS A 439 5.02 19.21 -46.70
N LYS A 440 6.14 18.67 -46.19
CA LYS A 440 6.23 17.25 -45.84
C LYS A 440 5.27 16.90 -44.72
N ILE A 441 5.21 17.69 -43.65
CA ILE A 441 4.28 17.48 -42.53
C ILE A 441 2.82 17.49 -42.99
N SER A 442 2.47 18.33 -43.97
CA SER A 442 1.12 18.41 -44.52
C SER A 442 0.73 17.23 -45.41
N ASP A 443 1.69 16.42 -45.85
CA ASP A 443 1.41 15.18 -46.59
C ASP A 443 0.87 14.12 -45.62
N SER A 444 -0.34 13.63 -45.90
CA SER A 444 -1.02 12.63 -45.07
C SER A 444 -0.26 11.31 -44.95
N ASN A 445 0.68 11.03 -45.85
CA ASN A 445 1.53 9.83 -45.83
C ASN A 445 2.86 10.03 -45.12
N PHE A 446 3.22 11.25 -44.71
CA PHE A 446 4.55 11.53 -44.20
C PHE A 446 4.84 10.84 -42.87
N PHE A 447 3.90 10.85 -41.93
CA PHE A 447 4.00 10.09 -40.67
C PHE A 447 3.39 8.69 -40.74
N HIS A 448 3.37 8.08 -41.93
CA HIS A 448 2.84 6.72 -42.09
C HIS A 448 3.62 5.73 -41.22
N ILE A 449 2.90 5.02 -40.34
CA ILE A 449 3.46 3.99 -39.47
C ILE A 449 3.90 2.81 -40.34
N ASN A 450 5.19 2.75 -40.65
CA ASN A 450 5.76 1.78 -41.59
C ASN A 450 6.75 0.82 -40.95
N ARG A 451 7.10 1.01 -39.66
CA ARG A 451 8.00 0.14 -38.88
C ARG A 451 7.21 -0.89 -38.10
N THR A 452 7.02 -2.07 -38.68
CA THR A 452 6.47 -3.24 -37.99
C THR A 452 7.59 -4.12 -37.46
N ALA A 453 7.31 -4.97 -36.47
CA ALA A 453 8.30 -5.90 -35.93
C ALA A 453 8.90 -6.77 -37.04
N GLU A 454 8.07 -7.30 -37.95
CA GLU A 454 8.50 -8.15 -39.06
C GLU A 454 9.47 -7.42 -39.99
N LYS A 455 9.19 -6.15 -40.32
CA LYS A 455 10.06 -5.33 -41.16
C LYS A 455 11.39 -5.03 -40.49
N ILE A 456 11.39 -4.78 -39.19
CA ILE A 456 12.62 -4.52 -38.42
C ILE A 456 13.47 -5.80 -38.35
N PHE A 457 12.87 -6.98 -38.11
CA PHE A 457 13.58 -8.25 -38.14
C PHE A 457 14.13 -8.58 -39.54
N ALA A 458 13.35 -8.32 -40.60
CA ALA A 458 13.81 -8.49 -41.98
C ALA A 458 15.01 -7.57 -42.28
N LEU A 459 14.96 -6.32 -41.84
CA LEU A 459 16.07 -5.37 -41.98
C LEU A 459 17.31 -5.84 -41.22
N TYR A 460 17.15 -6.33 -39.99
CA TYR A 460 18.27 -6.91 -39.23
C TYR A 460 18.97 -8.03 -40.00
N ASN A 461 18.20 -8.99 -40.53
CA ASN A 461 18.75 -10.12 -41.29
C ASN A 461 19.45 -9.70 -42.59
N GLN A 462 19.13 -8.54 -43.15
CA GLN A 462 19.79 -7.99 -44.34
C GLN A 462 21.11 -7.28 -44.00
N LEU A 463 21.23 -6.72 -42.80
CA LEU A 463 22.37 -5.89 -42.38
C LEU A 463 23.42 -6.64 -41.58
N VAL A 464 23.04 -7.78 -41.02
CA VAL A 464 23.89 -8.59 -40.15
C VAL A 464 24.94 -9.35 -40.95
N ASP A 465 26.18 -9.37 -40.46
CA ASP A 465 27.23 -10.24 -41.00
C ASP A 465 27.12 -11.68 -40.47
N ASN A 466 28.06 -12.54 -40.90
CA ASN A 466 28.09 -13.96 -40.48
C ASN A 466 28.29 -14.13 -38.96
N ASP A 467 28.81 -13.11 -38.28
CA ASP A 467 29.11 -13.12 -36.85
C ASP A 467 27.96 -12.51 -36.01
N GLY A 468 26.86 -12.08 -36.65
CA GLY A 468 25.73 -11.50 -35.95
C GLY A 468 25.83 -9.99 -35.71
N ASN A 469 26.84 -9.32 -36.28
CA ASN A 469 27.10 -7.90 -36.07
C ASN A 469 26.55 -7.02 -37.20
N ILE A 470 26.10 -5.82 -36.85
CA ILE A 470 25.73 -4.79 -37.83
C ILE A 470 26.96 -3.94 -38.11
N LEU A 471 27.44 -3.95 -39.35
CA LEU A 471 28.63 -3.20 -39.76
C LEU A 471 28.33 -1.70 -39.84
N LYS A 472 28.76 -0.94 -38.82
CA LYS A 472 28.56 0.52 -38.76
C LYS A 472 29.37 1.26 -39.82
N ARG A 473 28.70 2.07 -40.64
CA ARG A 473 29.34 2.92 -41.67
C ARG A 473 29.06 4.42 -41.44
N ARG A 474 29.80 5.29 -42.14
CA ARG A 474 29.44 6.72 -42.18
C ARG A 474 28.13 6.86 -42.96
N ASN A 475 27.19 7.66 -42.45
CA ASN A 475 25.82 7.83 -42.98
C ASN A 475 24.94 6.56 -42.91
N ASP A 476 25.26 5.65 -42.00
CA ASP A 476 24.52 4.39 -41.86
C ASP A 476 23.05 4.58 -41.45
N TYR A 477 22.62 5.77 -41.03
CA TYR A 477 21.19 6.01 -40.79
C TYR A 477 20.34 5.80 -42.06
N ASP A 478 20.87 6.13 -43.23
CA ASP A 478 20.13 5.99 -44.49
C ASP A 478 19.95 4.51 -44.88
N THR A 479 20.88 3.64 -44.47
CA THR A 479 20.89 2.20 -44.77
C THR A 479 20.31 1.35 -43.65
N SER A 480 20.71 1.59 -42.40
CA SER A 480 20.25 0.89 -41.20
C SER A 480 18.93 1.42 -40.65
N THR A 481 18.51 2.63 -41.05
CA THR A 481 17.34 3.33 -40.49
C THR A 481 17.39 3.47 -38.96
N GLY A 482 18.58 3.44 -38.37
CA GLY A 482 18.80 3.54 -36.93
C GLY A 482 18.83 2.21 -36.18
N LEU A 483 18.86 1.08 -36.89
CA LEU A 483 19.03 -0.24 -36.30
C LEU A 483 20.48 -0.44 -35.80
N THR A 484 20.65 -0.70 -34.51
CA THR A 484 21.95 -0.83 -33.84
C THR A 484 22.20 -2.23 -33.26
N SER A 485 21.14 -3.00 -33.03
CA SER A 485 21.23 -4.35 -32.44
C SER A 485 20.11 -5.26 -32.93
N LYS A 486 20.23 -6.55 -32.64
CA LYS A 486 19.15 -7.52 -32.91
C LYS A 486 17.89 -7.14 -32.12
N PRO A 487 16.71 -7.04 -32.76
CA PRO A 487 15.45 -6.87 -32.06
C PRO A 487 15.16 -8.10 -31.18
N VAL A 488 14.61 -7.87 -29.99
CA VAL A 488 14.26 -8.93 -29.00
C VAL A 488 12.76 -9.02 -28.72
N SER A 489 11.96 -8.19 -29.37
CA SER A 489 10.51 -8.11 -29.18
C SER A 489 9.82 -8.23 -30.54
N ILE A 490 8.82 -9.09 -30.62
CA ILE A 490 7.93 -9.25 -31.79
C ILE A 490 6.57 -8.57 -31.54
N ASN A 491 6.48 -7.73 -30.51
CA ASN A 491 5.26 -7.08 -30.09
C ASN A 491 5.01 -5.85 -30.97
N ASN A 492 3.73 -5.54 -31.13
CA ASN A 492 3.32 -4.38 -31.90
C ASN A 492 3.84 -3.09 -31.24
N GLN A 493 4.63 -2.33 -32.00
CA GLN A 493 5.28 -1.10 -31.54
C GLN A 493 4.36 0.13 -31.61
N HIS A 494 3.12 -0.02 -32.08
CA HIS A 494 2.21 1.09 -32.33
C HIS A 494 1.64 1.73 -31.05
N PHE A 495 1.90 1.16 -29.88
CA PHE A 495 1.44 1.71 -28.60
C PHE A 495 2.51 2.61 -27.97
N ILE A 496 2.73 3.82 -28.48
CA ILE A 496 3.67 4.76 -27.86
C ILE A 496 2.97 5.62 -26.81
N THR A 497 3.52 5.64 -25.61
CA THR A 497 3.15 6.64 -24.60
C THR A 497 3.90 7.93 -24.92
N ILE A 498 3.16 8.97 -25.31
CA ILE A 498 3.71 10.33 -25.47
C ILE A 498 4.01 10.87 -24.07
N THR A 499 5.28 10.95 -23.70
CA THR A 499 5.70 11.56 -22.42
C THR A 499 5.79 13.08 -22.54
N HIS A 500 5.50 13.82 -21.46
CA HIS A 500 5.51 15.29 -21.42
C HIS A 500 6.78 15.98 -21.95
N GLN A 501 7.93 15.31 -21.97
CA GLN A 501 9.17 15.84 -22.58
C GLN A 501 8.98 16.22 -24.06
N TYR A 502 8.09 15.55 -24.79
CA TYR A 502 7.82 15.86 -26.20
C TYR A 502 7.04 17.16 -26.39
N ILE A 503 6.29 17.62 -25.38
CA ILE A 503 5.44 18.81 -25.45
C ILE A 503 6.23 20.06 -25.05
N ASN A 504 7.13 19.94 -24.07
CA ASN A 504 7.90 21.07 -23.54
C ASN A 504 9.25 21.29 -24.27
N GLY A 505 9.65 20.40 -25.18
CA GLY A 505 10.85 20.58 -26.02
C GLY A 505 10.60 21.34 -27.33
N THR A 506 9.35 21.73 -27.60
CA THR A 506 8.90 22.44 -28.81
C THR A 506 8.50 23.89 -28.57
N SER A 507 8.81 24.44 -27.39
CA SER A 507 8.65 25.88 -27.08
C SER A 507 9.96 26.66 -27.26
#